data_AF-A0A8J3MVM6-F1
#
_entry.id   AF-A0A8J3MVM6-F1
#
_cell.length_a   1.000
_cell.length_b   1.000
_cell.length_c   1.000
_cell.angle_alpha   90.00
_cell.angle_beta   90.00
_cell.angle_gamma   90.00
#
_symmetry.space_group_name_H-M   'P 1'
#
loop_
_entity.id
_entity.type
_entity.pdbx_description
1 polymer ?
#
loop_
_entity_poly.entity_id
_entity_poly.type
_entity_poly.pdbx_seq_one_letter_code
_entity_poly.pdbx_strand_id
1 'polypeptide(L)'
;MTYLERYLNGEYEQVWDELMQLGADVRQEPVYTDALSVARETMRRVRRNIETLIERLPHRGYIFGYDHRVQPIEGSTFFDKQRDYLEMLAWIRTQPPIFLSANYMDEAYAEDEKYVFDLSPMFRYNIDTPEDVEEWKRSLPDGWTWPVRMSTYVDEIERTIGPVPLSVRAWYEIVGAVNFFGYHPQWDEIALSFDPLLPILRKSRWSSSLMRECDPLQVRPLDENVLLRMQKQRSSDKPFCIFEFADDRVEKDYGHSAGTPYAFSFPDEHADQVLAPLRYGDMEGPTFVEYLRFSLKWAGFPVLADWRPQPKEDLEFLTRDLLPF
;
A
#
# COMPACT_ATOMS: atom_id res chain seq x y z
N MET A 1 -10.91 12.18 30.41
CA MET A 1 -9.77 11.64 29.65
C MET A 1 -10.21 11.59 28.21
N THR A 2 -9.43 12.17 27.30
CA THR A 2 -9.77 12.21 25.87
C THR A 2 -9.55 10.83 25.23
N TYR A 3 -10.10 10.58 24.04
CA TYR A 3 -9.83 9.38 23.27
C TYR A 3 -8.34 9.24 22.96
N LEU A 4 -7.66 10.34 22.59
CA LEU A 4 -6.22 10.31 22.37
C LEU A 4 -5.45 9.91 23.64
N GLU A 5 -5.80 10.47 24.79
CA GLU A 5 -5.14 10.12 26.06
C GLU A 5 -5.30 8.62 26.37
N ARG A 6 -6.50 8.06 26.21
CA ARG A 6 -6.75 6.62 26.42
C ARG A 6 -5.98 5.76 25.41
N TYR A 7 -5.99 6.16 24.14
CA TYR A 7 -5.27 5.49 23.07
C TYR A 7 -3.76 5.44 23.37
N LEU A 8 -3.16 6.56 23.77
CA LEU A 8 -1.75 6.62 24.16
C LEU A 8 -1.41 5.76 25.39
N ASN A 9 -2.40 5.51 26.25
CA ASN A 9 -2.26 4.63 27.42
C ASN A 9 -2.57 3.14 27.14
N GLY A 10 -2.75 2.77 25.87
CA GLY A 10 -2.85 1.37 25.44
C GLY A 10 -4.26 0.85 25.17
N GLU A 11 -5.28 1.70 25.29
CA GLU A 11 -6.67 1.32 24.97
C GLU A 11 -6.94 1.36 23.45
N TYR A 12 -6.08 0.71 22.66
CA TYR A 12 -6.06 0.83 21.20
C TYR A 12 -7.36 0.35 20.55
N GLU A 13 -7.74 -0.91 20.77
CA GLU A 13 -8.95 -1.51 20.19
C GLU A 13 -10.21 -0.87 20.78
N GLN A 14 -10.24 -0.65 22.11
CA GLN A 14 -11.40 -0.11 22.81
C GLN A 14 -11.74 1.31 22.34
N VAL A 15 -10.73 2.16 22.12
CA VAL A 15 -10.95 3.50 21.59
C VAL A 15 -11.51 3.44 20.17
N TRP A 16 -10.98 2.57 19.30
CA TRP A 16 -11.49 2.43 17.93
C TRP A 16 -12.92 1.88 17.89
N ASP A 17 -13.26 0.92 18.76
CA ASP A 17 -14.63 0.39 18.89
C ASP A 17 -15.61 1.49 19.28
N GLU A 18 -15.25 2.32 20.26
CA GLU A 18 -16.09 3.46 20.68
C GLU A 18 -16.21 4.52 19.57
N LEU A 19 -15.13 4.84 18.87
CA LEU A 19 -15.16 5.78 17.75
C LEU A 19 -16.04 5.27 16.59
N MET A 20 -16.06 3.96 16.33
CA MET A 20 -16.94 3.34 15.35
C MET A 20 -18.41 3.37 15.79
N GLN A 21 -18.70 3.16 17.07
CA GLN A 21 -20.07 3.20 17.60
C GLN A 21 -20.73 4.58 17.50
N LEU A 22 -19.94 5.65 17.45
CA LEU A 22 -20.46 7.01 17.25
C LEU A 22 -21.05 7.22 15.84
N GLY A 23 -20.70 6.38 14.85
CA GLY A 23 -21.17 6.58 13.48
C GLY A 23 -20.77 7.96 12.93
N ALA A 24 -21.71 8.65 12.30
CA ALA A 24 -21.49 10.01 11.78
C ALA A 24 -21.26 11.07 12.87
N ASP A 25 -21.68 10.81 14.13
CA ASP A 25 -21.50 11.76 15.23
C ASP A 25 -20.02 11.97 15.59
N VAL A 26 -19.13 11.07 15.15
CA VAL A 26 -17.67 11.24 15.28
C VAL A 26 -17.16 12.52 14.60
N ARG A 27 -17.92 13.07 13.64
CA ARG A 27 -17.59 14.32 12.95
C ARG A 27 -18.06 15.60 13.64
N GLN A 28 -18.71 15.49 14.79
CA GLN A 28 -19.16 16.64 15.56
C GLN A 28 -18.11 17.06 16.58
N GLU A 29 -17.89 18.37 16.73
CA GLU A 29 -17.04 18.89 17.80
C GLU A 29 -17.72 18.74 19.17
N PRO A 30 -16.96 18.43 20.25
CA PRO A 30 -15.50 18.38 20.33
C PRO A 30 -14.87 17.02 19.95
N VAL A 31 -15.68 16.03 19.56
CA VAL A 31 -15.21 14.65 19.35
C VAL A 31 -14.33 14.55 18.10
N TYR A 32 -14.69 15.25 17.03
CA TYR A 32 -13.98 15.19 15.74
C TYR A 32 -12.48 15.46 15.85
N THR A 33 -12.10 16.55 16.51
CA THR A 33 -10.67 16.91 16.64
C THR A 33 -9.88 15.85 17.41
N ASP A 34 -10.46 15.25 18.44
CA ASP A 34 -9.82 14.21 19.26
C ASP A 34 -9.78 12.85 18.53
N ALA A 35 -10.87 12.47 17.84
CA ALA A 35 -10.93 11.26 17.02
C ALA A 35 -9.95 11.30 15.85
N LEU A 36 -9.83 12.44 15.16
CA LEU A 36 -8.82 12.63 14.12
C LEU A 36 -7.39 12.57 14.67
N SER A 37 -7.18 13.02 15.92
CA SER A 37 -5.89 12.89 16.59
C SER A 37 -5.54 11.42 16.88
N VAL A 38 -6.52 10.60 17.27
CA VAL A 38 -6.37 9.14 17.39
C VAL A 38 -6.02 8.51 16.03
N ALA A 39 -6.77 8.85 14.98
CA ALA A 39 -6.53 8.31 13.64
C ALA A 39 -5.10 8.64 13.17
N ARG A 40 -4.65 9.88 13.37
CA ARG A 40 -3.29 10.30 13.04
C ARG A 40 -2.24 9.55 13.84
N GLU A 41 -2.41 9.42 15.15
CA GLU A 41 -1.46 8.69 15.99
C GLU A 41 -1.38 7.21 15.63
N THR A 42 -2.53 6.59 15.31
CA THR A 42 -2.60 5.23 14.77
C THR A 42 -1.74 5.10 13.52
N MET A 43 -1.89 6.03 12.56
CA MET A 43 -1.16 6.00 11.30
C MET A 43 0.35 6.31 11.46
N ARG A 44 0.76 7.08 12.48
CA ARG A 44 2.19 7.24 12.82
C ARG A 44 2.81 5.92 13.27
N ARG A 45 2.10 5.16 14.10
CA ARG A 45 2.53 3.84 14.58
C ARG A 45 2.58 2.82 13.45
N VAL A 46 1.55 2.80 12.59
CA VAL A 46 1.51 1.99 11.37
C VAL A 46 2.68 2.32 10.46
N ARG A 47 2.93 3.60 10.16
CA ARG A 47 4.09 4.04 9.37
C ARG A 47 5.40 3.52 9.95
N ARG A 48 5.61 3.69 11.26
CA ARG A 48 6.82 3.21 11.93
C ARG A 48 7.00 1.69 11.81
N ASN A 49 5.91 0.94 11.91
CA ASN A 49 5.93 -0.51 11.72
C ASN A 49 6.25 -0.89 10.28
N ILE A 50 5.66 -0.22 9.30
CA ILE A 50 5.93 -0.42 7.87
C ILE A 50 7.41 -0.13 7.57
N GLU A 51 7.94 1.01 8.02
CA GLU A 51 9.36 1.36 7.87
C GLU A 51 10.28 0.30 8.49
N THR A 52 9.93 -0.18 9.69
CA THR A 52 10.68 -1.26 10.38
C THR A 52 10.66 -2.57 9.58
N LEU A 53 9.52 -2.93 8.99
CA LEU A 53 9.40 -4.13 8.16
C LEU A 53 10.18 -3.98 6.84
N ILE A 54 10.15 -2.81 6.22
CA ILE A 54 10.92 -2.51 5.00
C ILE A 54 12.42 -2.69 5.24
N GLU A 55 12.91 -2.25 6.40
CA GLU A 55 14.30 -2.46 6.81
C GLU A 55 14.60 -3.95 7.04
N ARG A 56 13.70 -4.69 7.70
CA ARG A 56 13.94 -6.06 8.17
C ARG A 56 13.73 -7.15 7.12
N LEU A 57 12.80 -6.96 6.20
CA LEU A 57 12.45 -7.96 5.19
C LEU A 57 13.67 -8.43 4.36
N PRO A 58 14.54 -7.54 3.86
CA PRO A 58 15.78 -7.92 3.17
C PRO A 58 16.75 -8.74 4.03
N HIS A 59 16.79 -8.50 5.35
CA HIS A 59 17.63 -9.27 6.27
C HIS A 59 17.20 -10.73 6.43
N ARG A 60 15.95 -11.06 6.04
CA ARG A 60 15.47 -12.45 5.97
C ARG A 60 15.55 -13.05 4.58
N GLY A 61 16.00 -12.29 3.58
CA GLY A 61 16.09 -12.75 2.19
C GLY A 61 14.86 -12.41 1.36
N TYR A 62 13.99 -11.53 1.85
CA TYR A 62 12.91 -10.96 1.05
C TYR A 62 13.47 -9.98 0.02
N ILE A 63 13.01 -10.08 -1.22
CA ILE A 63 13.37 -9.18 -2.31
C ILE A 63 12.11 -8.46 -2.72
N PHE A 64 12.07 -7.15 -2.54
CA PHE A 64 10.93 -6.33 -2.94
C PHE A 64 10.87 -6.08 -4.46
N GLY A 65 9.68 -5.75 -4.92
CA GLY A 65 9.38 -5.40 -6.31
C GLY A 65 8.85 -6.58 -7.11
N TYR A 66 8.35 -6.27 -8.30
CA TYR A 66 7.70 -7.24 -9.18
C TYR A 66 8.69 -8.07 -10.01
N ASP A 67 10.02 -7.88 -9.87
CA ASP A 67 10.98 -8.57 -10.74
C ASP A 67 11.26 -9.98 -10.24
N HIS A 68 10.52 -10.95 -10.76
CA HIS A 68 11.17 -12.18 -11.18
C HIS A 68 11.50 -12.03 -12.68
N ARG A 69 12.73 -11.76 -13.06
CA ARG A 69 13.36 -12.47 -14.18
C ARG A 69 14.37 -13.48 -13.64
N VAL A 70 14.43 -13.52 -12.31
CA VAL A 70 15.54 -14.00 -11.51
C VAL A 70 15.25 -15.38 -10.93
N GLN A 71 14.00 -15.86 -11.02
CA GLN A 71 13.73 -17.27 -10.88
C GLN A 71 14.50 -17.99 -11.99
N PRO A 72 15.44 -18.90 -11.68
CA PRO A 72 16.15 -19.61 -12.73
C PRO A 72 15.13 -20.35 -13.58
N ILE A 73 14.96 -19.94 -14.84
CA ILE A 73 14.49 -20.89 -15.85
C ILE A 73 15.66 -21.84 -16.02
N GLU A 74 15.53 -23.05 -15.51
CA GLU A 74 16.46 -24.12 -15.88
C GLU A 74 16.43 -24.26 -17.41
N GLY A 75 17.49 -23.79 -18.10
CA GLY A 75 17.73 -24.05 -19.52
C GLY A 75 18.03 -22.87 -20.49
N SER A 76 18.17 -21.59 -20.08
CA SER A 76 18.36 -20.47 -21.04
C SER A 76 19.82 -20.04 -21.31
N THR A 77 20.14 -19.64 -22.56
CA THR A 77 21.50 -19.28 -23.05
C THR A 77 21.87 -17.79 -22.90
N PHE A 78 23.16 -17.46 -23.07
CA PHE A 78 23.76 -16.17 -22.70
C PHE A 78 23.24 -14.93 -23.48
N PHE A 79 22.74 -15.10 -24.71
CA PHE A 79 22.30 -13.98 -25.55
C PHE A 79 20.83 -13.56 -25.31
N ASP A 80 19.94 -14.47 -24.89
CA ASP A 80 18.58 -14.12 -24.47
C ASP A 80 18.59 -13.25 -23.20
N LYS A 81 19.54 -13.52 -22.30
CA LYS A 81 19.73 -12.79 -21.04
C LYS A 81 20.08 -11.31 -21.22
N GLN A 82 20.67 -10.91 -22.35
CA GLN A 82 21.12 -9.53 -22.57
C GLN A 82 20.00 -8.62 -23.12
N ARG A 83 19.03 -9.15 -23.89
CA ARG A 83 17.84 -8.42 -24.35
C ARG A 83 16.81 -8.27 -23.21
N ASP A 84 16.58 -9.33 -22.45
CA ASP A 84 15.69 -9.33 -21.29
C ASP A 84 16.19 -8.39 -20.17
N TYR A 85 17.50 -8.12 -20.13
CA TYR A 85 18.14 -7.16 -19.24
C TYR A 85 17.86 -5.69 -19.61
N LEU A 86 17.74 -5.36 -20.89
CA LEU A 86 17.53 -3.96 -21.30
C LEU A 86 16.04 -3.55 -21.30
N GLU A 87 15.10 -4.46 -21.61
CA GLU A 87 13.65 -4.22 -21.46
C GLU A 87 13.23 -4.09 -19.98
N MET A 88 13.93 -4.78 -19.07
CA MET A 88 13.79 -4.61 -17.61
C MET A 88 14.23 -3.23 -17.12
N LEU A 89 15.37 -2.71 -17.60
CA LEU A 89 15.83 -1.38 -17.19
C LEU A 89 14.84 -0.27 -17.58
N ALA A 90 13.95 -0.50 -18.56
CA ALA A 90 12.84 0.41 -18.91
C ALA A 90 11.59 0.24 -18.03
N TRP A 91 11.36 -0.95 -17.46
CA TRP A 91 10.23 -1.28 -16.59
C TRP A 91 10.48 -1.02 -15.09
N ILE A 92 11.72 -1.17 -14.60
CA ILE A 92 12.13 -0.74 -13.24
C ILE A 92 11.96 0.77 -13.07
N ARG A 93 12.11 1.54 -14.15
CA ARG A 93 11.95 2.99 -14.16
C ARG A 93 10.49 3.45 -14.11
N THR A 94 9.50 2.54 -14.19
CA THR A 94 8.06 2.85 -14.09
C THR A 94 7.38 2.34 -12.81
N GLN A 95 8.14 1.80 -11.84
CA GLN A 95 7.61 1.33 -10.54
C GLN A 95 7.86 2.38 -9.43
N PRO A 96 6.82 2.99 -8.82
CA PRO A 96 6.97 3.83 -7.63
C PRO A 96 6.98 2.99 -6.31
N PRO A 97 7.57 3.51 -5.21
CA PRO A 97 8.27 2.71 -4.21
C PRO A 97 7.38 1.87 -3.28
N ILE A 98 8.05 0.87 -2.68
CA ILE A 98 7.60 -0.02 -1.60
C ILE A 98 6.97 0.75 -0.42
N PHE A 99 7.31 2.04 -0.30
CA PHE A 99 6.67 3.02 0.57
C PHE A 99 6.82 4.43 -0.02
N LEU A 100 5.70 5.11 -0.28
CA LEU A 100 5.65 6.53 -0.62
C LEU A 100 5.10 7.28 0.60
N SER A 101 5.96 8.01 1.32
CA SER A 101 5.49 8.90 2.37
C SER A 101 4.46 9.90 1.82
N ALA A 102 3.42 10.17 2.59
CA ALA A 102 2.45 11.22 2.29
C ALA A 102 3.10 12.61 2.09
N ASN A 103 4.25 12.84 2.74
CA ASN A 103 5.05 14.07 2.66
C ASN A 103 6.36 13.84 1.91
N TYR A 104 6.45 12.79 1.09
CA TYR A 104 7.67 12.38 0.38
C TYR A 104 8.42 13.55 -0.28
N MET A 105 7.69 14.49 -0.90
CA MET A 105 8.33 15.67 -1.50
C MET A 105 8.97 16.59 -0.46
N ASP A 106 8.28 16.89 0.65
CA ASP A 106 8.84 17.73 1.71
C ASP A 106 10.05 17.06 2.37
N GLU A 107 9.98 15.75 2.59
CA GLU A 107 11.09 14.93 3.11
C GLU A 107 12.27 14.96 2.15
N ALA A 108 12.04 14.78 0.84
CA ALA A 108 13.06 14.87 -0.20
C ALA A 108 13.71 16.27 -0.30
N TYR A 109 12.92 17.34 -0.15
CA TYR A 109 13.44 18.71 -0.12
C TYR A 109 14.26 19.00 1.15
N ALA A 110 13.92 18.36 2.28
CA ALA A 110 14.62 18.55 3.55
C ALA A 110 15.96 17.80 3.63
N GLU A 111 16.12 16.69 2.90
CA GLU A 111 17.31 15.84 2.97
C GLU A 111 18.51 16.35 2.14
N ASP A 112 18.31 16.96 0.96
CA ASP A 112 19.29 17.84 0.26
C ASP A 112 18.71 18.27 -1.10
N GLU A 113 18.87 19.54 -1.52
CA GLU A 113 18.44 20.05 -2.85
C GLU A 113 19.01 19.22 -4.02
N LYS A 114 20.12 18.51 -3.78
CA LYS A 114 20.83 17.66 -4.73
C LYS A 114 20.13 16.33 -5.01
N TYR A 115 19.33 15.80 -4.08
CA TYR A 115 18.65 14.52 -4.24
C TYR A 115 17.30 14.63 -4.95
N VAL A 116 16.66 15.79 -4.93
CA VAL A 116 15.47 16.10 -5.75
C VAL A 116 15.73 15.80 -7.25
N PHE A 117 16.98 15.91 -7.69
CA PHE A 117 17.43 15.58 -9.05
C PHE A 117 17.50 14.08 -9.36
N ASP A 118 17.70 13.22 -8.35
CA ASP A 118 17.72 11.76 -8.51
C ASP A 118 16.31 11.15 -8.45
N LEU A 119 15.33 11.91 -7.95
CA LEU A 119 13.92 11.54 -7.82
C LEU A 119 13.08 11.76 -9.10
N SER A 120 13.76 11.96 -10.23
CA SER A 120 13.19 11.81 -11.58
C SER A 120 13.26 10.36 -12.13
N PRO A 121 12.76 9.31 -11.46
CA PRO A 121 12.42 8.08 -12.18
C PRO A 121 11.08 8.18 -12.91
N MET A 122 10.11 8.94 -12.37
CA MET A 122 8.74 8.94 -12.93
C MET A 122 8.64 9.58 -14.33
N PHE A 123 9.63 10.37 -14.79
CA PHE A 123 9.56 11.10 -16.07
C PHE A 123 10.88 11.29 -16.83
N ARG A 124 11.85 10.35 -16.77
CA ARG A 124 13.07 10.48 -17.59
C ARG A 124 12.82 10.13 -19.07
N TYR A 125 12.55 11.15 -19.87
CA TYR A 125 13.20 11.29 -21.18
C TYR A 125 14.58 11.94 -20.95
N ASN A 126 15.67 11.24 -21.28
CA ASN A 126 17.09 11.64 -21.36
C ASN A 126 17.46 13.04 -20.81
N ILE A 127 18.02 13.10 -19.59
CA ILE A 127 18.69 14.29 -19.03
C ILE A 127 19.99 13.79 -18.38
N ASP A 128 21.14 14.12 -18.98
CA ASP A 128 22.47 13.64 -18.54
C ASP A 128 23.40 14.79 -18.11
N THR A 129 23.02 16.06 -18.30
CA THR A 129 23.84 17.24 -17.99
C THR A 129 23.07 18.37 -17.27
N PRO A 130 23.76 19.31 -16.58
CA PRO A 130 23.14 20.52 -16.03
C PRO A 130 22.49 21.42 -17.09
N GLU A 131 22.95 21.38 -18.35
CA GLU A 131 22.29 22.08 -19.46
C GLU A 131 20.96 21.42 -19.86
N ASP A 132 20.87 20.09 -19.86
CA ASP A 132 19.62 19.35 -20.14
C ASP A 132 18.53 19.65 -19.10
N VAL A 133 18.93 19.89 -17.85
CA VAL A 133 18.04 20.32 -16.76
C VAL A 133 17.40 21.67 -17.07
N GLU A 134 18.20 22.63 -17.56
CA GLU A 134 17.72 23.97 -17.90
C GLU A 134 16.88 23.97 -19.19
N GLU A 135 17.18 23.09 -20.14
CA GLU A 135 16.35 22.86 -21.33
C GLU A 135 15.02 22.19 -20.97
N TRP A 136 15.04 21.21 -20.07
CA TRP A 136 13.83 20.58 -19.54
C TRP A 136 12.94 21.56 -18.77
N LYS A 137 13.51 22.40 -17.89
CA LYS A 137 12.75 23.47 -17.19
C LYS A 137 12.05 24.43 -18.16
N ARG A 138 12.66 24.70 -19.32
CA ARG A 138 12.05 25.52 -20.39
C ARG A 138 11.01 24.77 -21.21
N SER A 139 11.07 23.44 -21.22
CA SER A 139 10.10 22.56 -21.89
C SER A 139 8.83 22.30 -21.07
N LEU A 140 8.86 22.62 -19.75
CA LEU A 140 7.69 22.53 -18.90
C LEU A 140 6.63 23.53 -19.39
N PRO A 141 5.36 23.12 -19.53
CA PRO A 141 4.29 24.04 -19.89
C PRO A 141 4.21 25.23 -18.93
N ASP A 142 3.88 26.41 -19.45
CA ASP A 142 3.57 27.56 -18.60
C ASP A 142 2.47 27.19 -17.60
N GLY A 143 2.77 27.29 -16.30
CA GLY A 143 1.87 26.88 -15.22
C GLY A 143 2.07 25.45 -14.69
N TRP A 144 3.12 24.73 -15.11
CA TRP A 144 3.47 23.44 -14.53
C TRP A 144 3.67 23.54 -13.00
N THR A 145 2.94 22.72 -12.25
CA THR A 145 3.05 22.64 -10.79
C THR A 145 3.62 21.30 -10.38
N TRP A 146 4.42 21.29 -9.31
CA TRP A 146 4.96 20.07 -8.70
C TRP A 146 3.82 19.14 -8.25
N PRO A 147 4.06 17.82 -8.15
CA PRO A 147 3.04 16.91 -7.65
C PRO A 147 2.53 17.37 -6.28
N VAL A 148 1.21 17.34 -6.16
CA VAL A 148 0.46 17.82 -5.00
C VAL A 148 0.61 16.81 -3.87
N ARG A 149 0.68 17.26 -2.61
CA ARG A 149 0.69 16.36 -1.44
C ARG A 149 -0.53 15.42 -1.48
N MET A 150 -0.39 14.17 -1.05
CA MET A 150 -1.52 13.22 -1.07
C MET A 150 -2.71 13.71 -0.24
N SER A 151 -2.45 14.45 0.83
CA SER A 151 -3.49 15.12 1.63
C SER A 151 -4.35 16.09 0.81
N THR A 152 -3.80 16.75 -0.21
CA THR A 152 -4.56 17.65 -1.06
C THR A 152 -5.51 16.89 -1.98
N TYR A 153 -5.16 15.68 -2.41
CA TYR A 153 -6.13 14.81 -3.09
C TYR A 153 -7.25 14.38 -2.14
N VAL A 154 -6.96 14.11 -0.86
CA VAL A 154 -7.99 13.84 0.15
C VAL A 154 -8.91 15.05 0.33
N ASP A 155 -8.36 16.26 0.47
CA ASP A 155 -9.14 17.49 0.60
C ASP A 155 -10.06 17.70 -0.60
N GLU A 156 -9.57 17.42 -1.81
CA GLU A 156 -10.33 17.53 -3.04
C GLU A 156 -11.41 16.45 -3.17
N ILE A 157 -11.15 15.22 -2.71
CA ILE A 157 -12.17 14.16 -2.59
C ILE A 157 -13.26 14.60 -1.62
N GLU A 158 -12.91 15.10 -0.43
CA GLU A 158 -13.90 15.56 0.55
C GLU A 158 -14.74 16.73 0.04
N ARG A 159 -14.12 17.63 -0.73
CA ARG A 159 -14.79 18.77 -1.34
C ARG A 159 -15.74 18.37 -2.47
N THR A 160 -15.39 17.38 -3.29
CA THR A 160 -16.12 17.05 -4.53
C THR A 160 -17.03 15.83 -4.44
N ILE A 161 -16.70 14.87 -3.59
CA ILE A 161 -17.42 13.60 -3.45
C ILE A 161 -18.15 13.54 -2.11
N GLY A 162 -17.47 13.96 -1.04
CA GLY A 162 -17.99 13.99 0.33
C GLY A 162 -17.03 13.31 1.33
N PRO A 163 -17.45 13.17 2.59
CA PRO A 163 -16.58 12.78 3.70
C PRO A 163 -15.78 11.51 3.45
N VAL A 164 -14.51 11.50 3.88
CA VAL A 164 -13.59 10.35 3.82
C VAL A 164 -13.30 9.87 5.24
N PRO A 165 -13.41 8.57 5.58
CA PRO A 165 -13.22 8.08 6.94
C PRO A 165 -11.91 8.56 7.58
N LEU A 166 -11.94 8.82 8.89
CA LEU A 166 -10.82 9.46 9.58
C LEU A 166 -9.51 8.66 9.46
N SER A 167 -9.60 7.34 9.52
CA SER A 167 -8.46 6.43 9.28
C SER A 167 -7.85 6.58 7.89
N VAL A 168 -8.68 6.68 6.85
CA VAL A 168 -8.25 6.82 5.45
C VAL A 168 -7.64 8.19 5.20
N ARG A 169 -8.24 9.26 5.74
CA ARG A 169 -7.64 10.60 5.73
C ARG A 169 -6.27 10.58 6.41
N ALA A 170 -6.18 10.04 7.62
CA ALA A 170 -4.93 9.96 8.36
C ALA A 170 -3.87 9.11 7.63
N TRP A 171 -4.28 8.05 6.94
CA TRP A 171 -3.38 7.23 6.13
C TRP A 171 -2.70 8.07 5.04
N TYR A 172 -3.48 8.81 4.25
CA TYR A 172 -2.93 9.62 3.15
C TYR A 172 -2.28 10.94 3.62
N GLU A 173 -2.44 11.32 4.89
CA GLU A 173 -1.71 12.42 5.52
C GLU A 173 -0.34 12.00 6.09
N ILE A 174 -0.18 10.74 6.50
CA ILE A 174 0.99 10.28 7.27
C ILE A 174 1.76 9.17 6.56
N VAL A 175 1.05 8.15 6.07
CA VAL A 175 1.62 6.95 5.46
C VAL A 175 1.79 7.15 3.96
N GLY A 176 0.72 7.49 3.24
CA GLY A 176 0.73 7.72 1.78
C GLY A 176 0.44 6.44 1.00
N ALA A 177 1.47 5.72 0.54
CA ALA A 177 1.30 4.46 -0.18
C ALA A 177 2.32 3.42 0.27
N VAL A 178 1.98 2.14 0.12
CA VAL A 178 2.86 1.01 0.46
C VAL A 178 2.66 -0.12 -0.53
N ASN A 179 3.73 -0.85 -0.85
CA ASN A 179 3.65 -2.02 -1.71
C ASN A 179 4.71 -3.07 -1.31
N PHE A 180 4.27 -4.12 -0.61
CA PHE A 180 5.15 -5.19 -0.15
C PHE A 180 5.32 -6.31 -1.17
N PHE A 181 4.86 -6.16 -2.41
CA PHE A 181 5.12 -7.16 -3.46
C PHE A 181 6.61 -7.51 -3.56
N GLY A 182 6.88 -8.79 -3.77
CA GLY A 182 8.24 -9.29 -3.76
C GLY A 182 8.34 -10.82 -3.84
N TYR A 183 9.47 -11.34 -3.40
CA TYR A 183 9.79 -12.75 -3.43
C TYR A 183 10.63 -13.16 -2.21
N HIS A 184 10.41 -14.40 -1.74
CA HIS A 184 11.23 -15.01 -0.70
C HIS A 184 11.44 -16.51 -1.00
N PRO A 185 12.69 -16.97 -1.23
CA PRO A 185 12.94 -18.33 -1.71
C PRO A 185 12.49 -19.42 -0.74
N GLN A 186 12.74 -19.24 0.55
CA GLN A 186 12.32 -20.23 1.55
C GLN A 186 10.80 -20.25 1.77
N TRP A 187 10.11 -19.14 1.54
CA TRP A 187 8.65 -19.11 1.65
C TRP A 187 8.03 -19.86 0.47
N ASP A 188 8.70 -19.87 -0.69
CA ASP A 188 8.29 -20.64 -1.86
C ASP A 188 8.28 -22.14 -1.57
N GLU A 189 9.38 -22.61 -0.98
CA GLU A 189 9.53 -24.02 -0.58
C GLU A 189 8.50 -24.42 0.47
N ILE A 190 8.25 -23.54 1.46
CA ILE A 190 7.25 -23.78 2.50
C ILE A 190 5.85 -23.87 1.88
N ALA A 191 5.44 -22.92 1.05
CA ALA A 191 4.14 -22.93 0.39
C ALA A 191 3.92 -24.21 -0.45
N LEU A 192 4.93 -24.60 -1.24
CA LEU A 192 4.89 -25.81 -2.06
C LEU A 192 4.78 -27.11 -1.24
N SER A 193 5.21 -27.10 0.03
CA SER A 193 5.21 -28.30 0.87
C SER A 193 3.82 -28.71 1.37
N PHE A 194 2.86 -27.79 1.44
CA PHE A 194 1.54 -28.04 2.04
C PHE A 194 0.34 -27.77 1.14
N ASP A 195 0.53 -27.10 0.01
CA ASP A 195 -0.48 -27.03 -1.05
C ASP A 195 -0.06 -27.95 -2.22
N PRO A 196 -0.55 -29.20 -2.25
CA PRO A 196 -0.20 -30.17 -3.29
C PRO A 196 -0.78 -29.80 -4.67
N LEU A 197 -1.67 -28.80 -4.77
CA LEU A 197 -2.21 -28.30 -6.04
C LEU A 197 -1.35 -27.18 -6.63
N LEU A 198 -0.53 -26.47 -5.83
CA LEU A 198 0.37 -25.41 -6.32
C LEU A 198 1.27 -25.87 -7.48
N PRO A 199 1.92 -27.05 -7.48
CA PRO A 199 2.74 -27.51 -8.60
C PRO A 199 1.95 -27.76 -9.90
N ILE A 200 0.67 -28.12 -9.78
CA ILE A 200 -0.22 -28.35 -10.93
C ILE A 200 -0.67 -27.01 -11.51
N LEU A 201 -1.01 -26.06 -10.64
CA LEU A 201 -1.38 -24.69 -11.02
C LEU A 201 -0.18 -23.95 -11.65
N ARG A 202 1.05 -24.15 -11.15
CA ARG A 202 2.31 -23.60 -11.69
C ARG A 202 2.80 -24.24 -13.00
N LYS A 203 2.34 -25.46 -13.37
CA LYS A 203 2.64 -26.08 -14.67
C LYS A 203 1.84 -25.48 -15.83
N SER A 204 0.76 -24.78 -15.53
CA SER A 204 0.11 -23.91 -16.51
C SER A 204 1.01 -22.70 -16.75
N ARG A 205 0.94 -22.10 -17.95
CA ARG A 205 1.79 -20.98 -18.45
C ARG A 205 1.82 -19.69 -17.60
N TRP A 206 1.32 -19.71 -16.38
CA TRP A 206 0.99 -18.55 -15.54
C TRP A 206 1.75 -18.63 -14.20
N SER A 207 2.94 -18.03 -14.23
CA SER A 207 3.72 -17.38 -13.17
C SER A 207 3.63 -17.85 -11.71
N SER A 208 4.83 -18.06 -11.15
CA SER A 208 5.17 -18.55 -9.82
C SER A 208 5.52 -17.44 -8.82
N SER A 209 4.67 -16.43 -8.66
CA SER A 209 4.81 -15.48 -7.54
C SER A 209 3.99 -16.01 -6.37
N LEU A 210 4.53 -15.97 -5.14
CA LEU A 210 3.78 -16.40 -3.95
C LEU A 210 2.75 -15.36 -3.52
N MET A 211 2.49 -14.33 -4.31
CA MET A 211 1.83 -13.12 -3.80
C MET A 211 0.36 -13.35 -3.50
N ARG A 212 -0.30 -14.30 -4.17
CA ARG A 212 -1.64 -14.76 -3.76
C ARG A 212 -1.63 -15.49 -2.43
N GLU A 213 -0.59 -16.27 -2.19
CA GLU A 213 -0.48 -17.12 -1.01
C GLU A 213 0.13 -16.37 0.18
N CYS A 214 0.75 -15.20 -0.03
CA CYS A 214 1.23 -14.31 1.03
C CYS A 214 0.30 -13.11 1.26
N ASP A 215 -0.37 -12.64 0.21
CA ASP A 215 -1.24 -11.46 0.18
C ASP A 215 -0.55 -10.17 0.68
N PRO A 216 0.60 -9.78 0.11
CA PRO A 216 1.44 -8.67 0.63
C PRO A 216 0.67 -7.37 0.83
N LEU A 217 0.96 -6.65 1.91
CA LEU A 217 0.37 -5.35 2.21
C LEU A 217 0.59 -4.39 1.04
N GLN A 218 -0.52 -3.88 0.52
CA GLN A 218 -0.54 -2.92 -0.57
C GLN A 218 -1.59 -1.86 -0.23
N VAL A 219 -1.24 -0.59 -0.43
CA VAL A 219 -2.17 0.54 -0.49
C VAL A 219 -1.62 1.50 -1.54
N ARG A 220 -2.39 1.72 -2.61
CA ARG A 220 -2.01 2.56 -3.75
C ARG A 220 -2.03 4.04 -3.39
N PRO A 221 -1.17 4.85 -4.05
CA PRO A 221 -1.17 6.29 -3.85
C PRO A 221 -2.48 6.91 -4.37
N LEU A 222 -2.84 8.06 -3.80
CA LEU A 222 -3.75 8.98 -4.44
C LEU A 222 -2.99 9.81 -5.47
N ASP A 223 -3.55 9.92 -6.66
CA ASP A 223 -3.05 10.79 -7.73
C ASP A 223 -4.23 11.44 -8.49
N GLU A 224 -3.90 12.30 -9.44
CA GLU A 224 -4.88 12.97 -10.29
C GLU A 224 -5.76 11.99 -11.07
N ASN A 225 -5.21 10.86 -11.54
CA ASN A 225 -5.97 9.86 -12.28
C ASN A 225 -7.02 9.19 -11.40
N VAL A 226 -6.68 8.88 -10.15
CA VAL A 226 -7.61 8.33 -9.15
C VAL A 226 -8.76 9.31 -8.92
N LEU A 227 -8.44 10.59 -8.68
CA LEU A 227 -9.44 11.63 -8.47
C LEU A 227 -10.38 11.77 -9.68
N LEU A 228 -9.83 11.86 -10.89
CA LEU A 228 -10.62 11.95 -12.13
C LEU A 228 -11.54 10.74 -12.32
N ARG A 229 -11.06 9.52 -12.01
CA ARG A 229 -11.87 8.30 -12.06
C ARG A 229 -13.03 8.36 -11.05
N MET A 230 -12.79 8.80 -9.82
CA MET A 230 -13.84 8.94 -8.81
C MET A 230 -14.88 9.99 -9.22
N GLN A 231 -14.46 11.17 -9.69
CA GLN A 231 -15.37 12.22 -10.17
C GLN A 231 -16.26 11.73 -11.33
N LYS A 232 -15.69 10.92 -12.24
CA LYS A 232 -16.46 10.28 -13.32
C LYS A 232 -17.48 9.27 -12.78
N GLN A 233 -17.11 8.46 -11.77
CA GLN A 233 -18.05 7.55 -11.11
C GLN A 233 -19.21 8.32 -10.45
N ARG A 234 -18.91 9.41 -9.74
CA ARG A 234 -19.92 10.26 -9.09
C ARG A 234 -20.91 10.86 -10.09
N SER A 235 -20.43 11.23 -11.27
CA SER A 235 -21.24 11.80 -12.35
C SER A 235 -22.14 10.78 -13.06
N SER A 236 -22.00 9.48 -12.77
CA SER A 236 -22.75 8.39 -13.41
C SER A 236 -24.00 7.94 -12.64
N ASP A 237 -24.65 8.87 -11.91
CA ASP A 237 -25.82 8.63 -11.03
C ASP A 237 -25.58 7.63 -9.87
N LYS A 238 -24.33 7.27 -9.59
CA LYS A 238 -24.00 6.41 -8.45
C LYS A 238 -23.95 7.24 -7.14
N PRO A 239 -24.61 6.76 -6.05
CA PRO A 239 -24.60 7.45 -4.77
C PRO A 239 -23.25 7.37 -4.05
N PHE A 240 -22.29 6.60 -4.55
CA PHE A 240 -20.94 6.45 -4.02
C PHE A 240 -19.89 6.27 -5.13
N CYS A 241 -18.62 6.47 -4.77
CA CYS A 241 -17.43 6.15 -5.56
C CYS A 241 -16.65 5.04 -4.88
N ILE A 242 -16.01 4.19 -5.68
CA ILE A 242 -15.14 3.13 -5.18
C ILE A 242 -13.70 3.47 -5.53
N PHE A 243 -12.82 3.30 -4.56
CA PHE A 243 -11.37 3.36 -4.74
C PHE A 243 -10.72 2.04 -4.36
N GLU A 244 -10.26 1.31 -5.37
CA GLU A 244 -9.53 0.07 -5.21
C GLU A 244 -8.10 0.36 -4.78
N PHE A 245 -7.87 0.45 -3.48
CA PHE A 245 -6.57 0.77 -2.92
C PHE A 245 -5.57 -0.39 -3.04
N ALA A 246 -6.04 -1.62 -3.23
CA ALA A 246 -5.18 -2.76 -3.55
C ALA A 246 -5.91 -3.85 -4.33
N ASP A 247 -5.13 -4.65 -5.06
CA ASP A 247 -5.61 -5.90 -5.66
C ASP A 247 -6.00 -6.89 -4.57
N ASP A 248 -7.07 -7.66 -4.77
CA ASP A 248 -7.35 -8.77 -3.88
C ASP A 248 -6.27 -9.86 -3.99
N ARG A 249 -6.21 -10.76 -3.00
CA ARG A 249 -5.17 -11.79 -2.99
C ARG A 249 -5.13 -12.63 -4.28
N VAL A 250 -6.26 -12.89 -4.93
CA VAL A 250 -6.29 -13.70 -6.16
C VAL A 250 -5.69 -12.93 -7.33
N GLU A 251 -6.01 -11.64 -7.44
CA GLU A 251 -5.49 -10.76 -8.47
C GLU A 251 -3.99 -10.49 -8.34
N LYS A 252 -3.42 -10.61 -7.14
CA LYS A 252 -1.99 -10.34 -6.90
C LYS A 252 -1.04 -11.22 -7.72
N ASP A 253 -1.48 -12.40 -8.19
CA ASP A 253 -0.71 -13.22 -9.14
C ASP A 253 -1.33 -13.28 -10.55
N TYR A 254 -2.63 -13.01 -10.70
CA TYR A 254 -3.37 -13.36 -11.92
C TYR A 254 -3.92 -12.19 -12.73
N GLY A 255 -3.93 -10.96 -12.22
CA GLY A 255 -4.21 -9.70 -12.95
C GLY A 255 -5.50 -9.60 -13.78
N HIS A 256 -6.35 -10.63 -13.82
CA HIS A 256 -7.57 -10.74 -14.64
C HIS A 256 -8.54 -11.81 -14.08
N SER A 257 -8.94 -11.73 -12.81
CA SER A 257 -10.05 -12.53 -12.27
C SER A 257 -11.25 -11.67 -11.87
N ALA A 258 -12.35 -12.31 -11.45
CA ALA A 258 -13.57 -11.65 -10.97
C ALA A 258 -13.50 -11.40 -9.45
N GLY A 259 -12.30 -11.03 -8.98
CA GLY A 259 -11.99 -10.79 -7.58
C GLY A 259 -12.76 -9.62 -6.97
N THR A 260 -12.75 -9.52 -5.64
CA THR A 260 -13.28 -8.36 -4.90
C THR A 260 -12.09 -7.56 -4.36
N PRO A 261 -11.60 -6.55 -5.11
CA PRO A 261 -10.43 -5.78 -4.71
C PRO A 261 -10.64 -5.14 -3.33
N TYR A 262 -9.53 -4.89 -2.64
CA TYR A 262 -9.56 -4.10 -1.42
C TYR A 262 -9.88 -2.66 -1.80
N ALA A 263 -11.01 -2.16 -1.31
CA ALA A 263 -11.51 -0.87 -1.74
C ALA A 263 -12.14 -0.06 -0.61
N PHE A 264 -12.04 1.27 -0.75
CA PHE A 264 -12.79 2.24 0.04
C PHE A 264 -14.02 2.71 -0.74
N SER A 265 -15.09 3.07 -0.02
CA SER A 265 -16.31 3.61 -0.61
C SER A 265 -16.57 5.00 -0.05
N PHE A 266 -16.76 5.99 -0.93
CA PHE A 266 -17.00 7.38 -0.53
C PHE A 266 -18.32 7.90 -1.10
N PRO A 267 -19.06 8.76 -0.39
CA PRO A 267 -18.73 9.31 0.93
C PRO A 267 -18.98 8.34 2.08
N ASP A 268 -18.19 8.45 3.14
CA ASP A 268 -18.35 7.71 4.40
C ASP A 268 -17.94 8.59 5.61
N GLU A 269 -18.87 8.76 6.55
CA GLU A 269 -18.74 9.65 7.71
C GLU A 269 -18.09 9.00 8.93
N HIS A 270 -17.90 7.68 8.92
CA HIS A 270 -17.41 6.93 10.07
C HIS A 270 -15.94 7.20 10.40
N ALA A 271 -15.53 6.77 11.59
CA ALA A 271 -14.14 6.85 12.03
C ALA A 271 -13.21 5.98 11.15
N ASP A 272 -13.70 4.82 10.73
CA ASP A 272 -12.97 3.85 9.92
C ASP A 272 -13.87 3.24 8.83
N GLN A 273 -13.27 2.79 7.73
CA GLN A 273 -13.98 2.14 6.63
C GLN A 273 -14.15 0.66 6.91
N VAL A 274 -15.38 0.14 6.87
CA VAL A 274 -15.62 -1.31 6.78
C VAL A 274 -15.30 -1.79 5.37
N LEU A 275 -14.38 -2.75 5.25
CA LEU A 275 -13.97 -3.34 3.98
C LEU A 275 -14.91 -4.48 3.57
N ALA A 276 -14.83 -4.90 2.31
CA ALA A 276 -15.48 -6.13 1.88
C ALA A 276 -14.96 -7.35 2.66
N PRO A 277 -15.78 -8.41 2.85
CA PRO A 277 -15.34 -9.63 3.50
C PRO A 277 -14.11 -10.24 2.83
N LEU A 278 -13.07 -10.53 3.61
CA LEU A 278 -11.78 -11.02 3.09
C LEU A 278 -11.75 -12.53 2.88
N ARG A 279 -12.64 -13.28 3.54
CA ARG A 279 -12.78 -14.74 3.36
C ARG A 279 -14.15 -15.09 2.80
N TYR A 280 -14.17 -16.11 1.96
CA TYR A 280 -15.42 -16.64 1.43
C TYR A 280 -16.26 -17.23 2.57
N GLY A 281 -17.48 -16.70 2.75
CA GLY A 281 -18.41 -17.11 3.79
C GLY A 281 -18.48 -16.18 5.00
N ASP A 282 -17.59 -15.18 5.09
CA ASP A 282 -17.71 -14.12 6.10
C ASP A 282 -18.91 -13.22 5.76
N MET A 283 -19.72 -12.91 6.77
CA MET A 283 -20.89 -12.04 6.62
C MET A 283 -20.51 -10.56 6.60
N GLU A 284 -19.43 -10.19 7.27
CA GLU A 284 -18.93 -8.82 7.43
C GLU A 284 -17.40 -8.82 7.27
N GLY A 285 -16.86 -7.76 6.68
CA GLY A 285 -15.41 -7.57 6.57
C GLY A 285 -14.83 -6.77 7.75
N PRO A 286 -13.50 -6.80 7.93
CA PRO A 286 -12.85 -5.98 8.94
C PRO A 286 -12.90 -4.50 8.56
N THR A 287 -12.70 -3.62 9.53
CA THR A 287 -12.37 -2.23 9.24
C THR A 287 -10.96 -2.09 8.65
N PHE A 288 -10.62 -0.94 8.07
CA PHE A 288 -9.28 -0.73 7.52
C PHE A 288 -8.19 -0.79 8.60
N VAL A 289 -8.41 -0.25 9.80
CA VAL A 289 -7.46 -0.37 10.92
C VAL A 289 -7.33 -1.81 11.40
N GLU A 290 -8.44 -2.57 11.48
CA GLU A 290 -8.40 -4.00 11.81
C GLU A 290 -7.61 -4.80 10.76
N TYR A 291 -7.81 -4.50 9.48
CA TYR A 291 -7.03 -5.10 8.39
C TYR A 291 -5.53 -4.79 8.55
N LEU A 292 -5.16 -3.54 8.85
CA LEU A 292 -3.75 -3.17 9.08
C LEU A 292 -3.16 -3.90 10.30
N ARG A 293 -3.91 -4.01 11.41
CA ARG A 293 -3.48 -4.76 12.60
C ARG A 293 -3.21 -6.22 12.24
N PHE A 294 -4.15 -6.85 11.54
CA PHE A 294 -4.00 -8.24 11.14
C PHE A 294 -2.84 -8.45 10.17
N SER A 295 -2.72 -7.60 9.14
CA SER A 295 -1.63 -7.65 8.17
C SER A 295 -0.27 -7.48 8.82
N LEU A 296 -0.07 -6.46 9.65
CA LEU A 296 1.22 -6.18 10.29
C LEU A 296 1.58 -7.20 11.39
N LYS A 297 0.59 -7.82 12.04
CA LYS A 297 0.81 -8.99 12.91
C LYS A 297 1.48 -10.16 12.18
N TRP A 298 1.29 -10.25 10.87
CA TRP A 298 1.93 -11.24 9.99
C TRP A 298 2.98 -10.60 9.07
N ALA A 299 3.70 -9.59 9.58
CA ALA A 299 4.78 -8.89 8.87
C ALA A 299 4.37 -8.26 7.52
N GLY A 300 3.09 -7.94 7.36
CA GLY A 300 2.53 -7.42 6.11
C GLY A 300 2.06 -8.51 5.14
N PHE A 301 1.94 -9.77 5.59
CA PHE A 301 1.54 -10.91 4.75
C PHE A 301 0.44 -11.73 5.46
N PRO A 302 -0.82 -11.23 5.50
CA PRO A 302 -1.91 -11.79 6.30
C PRO A 302 -2.21 -13.28 6.04
N VAL A 303 -1.97 -13.79 4.83
CA VAL A 303 -2.24 -15.21 4.51
C VAL A 303 -1.22 -16.17 5.15
N LEU A 304 -0.05 -15.69 5.62
CA LEU A 304 0.87 -16.50 6.43
C LEU A 304 0.20 -17.08 7.69
N ALA A 305 -0.88 -16.46 8.17
CA ALA A 305 -1.71 -17.00 9.26
C ALA A 305 -2.25 -18.41 8.98
N ASP A 306 -2.52 -18.71 7.71
CA ASP A 306 -3.13 -19.96 7.29
C ASP A 306 -2.09 -21.03 6.89
N TRP A 307 -0.81 -20.65 6.74
CA TRP A 307 0.26 -21.56 6.30
C TRP A 307 0.56 -22.67 7.31
N ARG A 308 0.87 -23.88 6.83
CA ARG A 308 1.20 -25.03 7.68
C ARG A 308 2.32 -25.87 7.02
N PRO A 309 3.61 -25.68 7.37
CA PRO A 309 4.12 -24.87 8.47
C PRO A 309 4.21 -23.37 8.16
N GLN A 310 4.29 -22.55 9.21
CA GLN A 310 4.58 -21.12 9.10
C GLN A 310 6.09 -20.86 9.20
N PRO A 311 6.62 -19.79 8.57
CA PRO A 311 8.01 -19.38 8.71
C PRO A 311 8.24 -18.68 10.08
N LYS A 312 8.21 -19.45 11.17
CA LYS A 312 8.20 -18.92 12.55
C LYS A 312 9.39 -18.02 12.87
N GLU A 313 10.59 -18.44 12.49
CA GLU A 313 11.81 -17.66 12.76
C GLU A 313 11.79 -16.30 12.05
N ASP A 314 11.28 -16.25 10.82
CA ASP A 314 11.10 -15.01 10.08
C ASP A 314 10.07 -14.12 10.77
N LEU A 315 8.90 -14.68 11.10
CA LEU A 315 7.84 -13.93 11.77
C LEU A 315 8.28 -13.37 13.11
N GLU A 316 8.97 -14.15 13.94
CA GLU A 316 9.53 -13.70 15.22
C GLU A 316 10.57 -12.59 15.06
N PHE A 317 11.37 -12.61 13.99
CA PHE A 317 12.33 -11.54 13.70
C PHE A 317 11.65 -10.28 13.17
N LEU A 318 10.77 -10.44 12.18
CA LEU A 318 10.11 -9.35 11.46
C LEU A 318 9.19 -8.56 12.38
N THR A 319 8.40 -9.25 13.21
CA THR A 319 7.36 -8.64 14.06
C THR A 319 7.84 -8.20 15.43
N ARG A 320 9.12 -8.43 15.76
CA ARG A 320 9.70 -8.07 17.05
C ARG A 320 9.59 -6.58 17.33
N ASP A 321 9.04 -6.20 18.49
CA ASP A 321 8.94 -4.80 18.92
C ASP A 321 8.16 -3.89 17.96
N LEU A 322 7.31 -4.44 17.08
CA LEU A 322 6.36 -3.61 16.35
C LEU A 322 5.43 -2.91 17.35
N LEU A 323 5.16 -1.63 17.10
CA LEU A 323 4.32 -0.81 17.96
C LEU A 323 2.88 -1.33 17.92
N PRO A 324 2.20 -1.49 19.06
CA PRO A 324 0.77 -1.71 19.07
C PRO A 324 0.04 -0.42 18.69
N PHE A 325 -1.11 -0.56 18.04
CA PHE A 325 -1.92 0.54 17.52
C PHE A 325 -3.38 0.14 17.40
#